data_AF-A0A2T5C7G6-F1
#
_entry.id   AF-A0A2T5C7G6-F1
#
_cell.length_a   1.000
_cell.length_b   1.000
_cell.length_c   1.000
_cell.angle_alpha   90.00
_cell.angle_beta   90.00
_cell.angle_gamma   90.00
#
_symmetry.space_group_name_H-M   'P 1'
#
loop_
_entity.id
_entity.type
_entity.pdbx_description
1 polymer ?
#
loop_
_entity_poly.entity_id
_entity_poly.type
_entity_poly.pdbx_seq_one_letter_code
_entity_poly.pdbx_strand_id
1 'polypeptide(L)'
;DVYKRQPPFGAAMPAPSLPLAEASLDLEHCTSCQACVELCPEVFGWDEDQELPYLKTSQGNEEDLRKAAAYCPKDCIQVTSLQRKTP
;
A
#
# COMPACT_ATOMS: atom_id res chain seq x y z
N ASP A 1 13.76 16.46 -24.29
CA ASP A 1 13.64 15.06 -23.85
C ASP A 1 13.55 14.97 -22.32
N VAL A 2 12.53 15.60 -21.74
CA VAL A 2 12.36 15.80 -20.29
C VAL A 2 11.73 14.57 -19.60
N TYR A 3 11.66 13.43 -20.28
CA TYR A 3 10.97 12.24 -19.75
C TYR A 3 11.92 11.18 -19.15
N LYS A 4 13.24 11.40 -19.16
CA LYS A 4 14.25 10.43 -18.69
C LYS A 4 14.69 10.60 -17.23
N ARG A 5 13.85 11.17 -16.38
CA ARG A 5 14.08 11.31 -14.93
C ARG A 5 13.14 10.46 -14.07
N GLN A 6 12.57 9.40 -14.62
CA GLN A 6 11.98 8.37 -13.77
C GLN A 6 13.13 7.58 -13.13
N PRO A 7 13.27 7.59 -11.79
CA PRO A 7 14.14 6.62 -11.13
C PRO A 7 13.65 5.20 -11.48
N PRO A 8 14.55 4.20 -11.53
CA PRO A 8 14.14 2.83 -11.75
C PRO A 8 13.13 2.44 -10.66
N PHE A 9 11.94 1.99 -11.08
CA PHE A 9 11.01 1.24 -10.23
C PHE A 9 11.82 0.17 -9.48
N GLY A 10 12.00 0.32 -8.17
CA GLY A 10 12.65 -0.70 -7.34
C GLY A 10 13.78 -0.25 -6.41
N ALA A 11 13.88 1.03 -6.03
CA ALA A 11 14.77 1.43 -4.94
C ALA A 11 14.12 2.42 -3.98
N ALA A 12 13.49 1.91 -2.92
CA ALA A 12 13.35 2.60 -1.65
C ALA A 12 14.02 1.69 -0.60
N MET A 13 15.31 1.87 -0.31
CA MET A 13 15.82 2.77 0.72
C MET A 13 15.11 2.55 2.07
N PRO A 14 15.76 1.94 3.08
CA PRO A 14 15.16 1.81 4.40
C PRO A 14 15.11 3.18 5.06
N ALA A 15 13.92 3.71 5.29
CA ALA A 15 13.73 4.92 6.07
C ALA A 15 13.06 4.57 7.41
N PRO A 16 13.83 4.34 8.49
CA PRO A 16 13.31 4.06 9.83
C PRO A 16 12.71 5.30 10.53
N SER A 17 12.09 6.23 9.80
CA SER A 17 11.55 7.49 10.35
C SER A 17 10.24 7.96 9.71
N LEU A 18 9.64 7.18 8.80
CA LEU A 18 8.38 7.56 8.16
C LEU A 18 7.18 7.40 9.12
N PRO A 19 6.13 8.22 8.96
CA PRO A 19 4.88 8.04 9.70
C PRO A 19 4.31 6.66 9.38
N LEU A 20 4.06 5.89 10.44
CA LEU A 20 3.43 4.58 10.33
C LEU A 20 1.92 4.77 10.25
N ALA A 21 1.26 4.06 9.35
CA ALA A 21 -0.19 4.01 9.28
C ALA A 21 -0.68 2.56 9.31
N GLU A 22 -1.95 2.41 9.66
CA GLU A 22 -2.66 1.15 9.62
C GLU A 22 -3.48 1.07 8.32
N ALA A 23 -3.42 -0.08 7.65
CA ALA A 23 -4.15 -0.39 6.43
C ALA A 23 -5.27 -1.40 6.72
N SER A 24 -6.41 -1.22 6.07
CA SER A 24 -7.53 -2.16 6.07
C SER A 24 -8.06 -2.36 4.65
N LEU A 25 -8.50 -3.58 4.33
CA LEU A 25 -9.05 -3.94 3.01
C LEU A 25 -10.55 -4.18 3.10
N ASP A 26 -11.29 -3.52 2.22
CA ASP A 26 -12.71 -3.77 1.98
C ASP A 26 -12.89 -4.48 0.63
N LEU A 27 -13.10 -5.79 0.67
CA LEU A 27 -13.05 -6.64 -0.50
C LEU A 27 -14.39 -6.77 -1.24
N GLU A 28 -15.47 -6.18 -0.72
CA GLU A 28 -16.82 -6.37 -1.26
C GLU A 28 -16.93 -5.88 -2.73
N HIS A 29 -16.21 -4.81 -3.06
CA HIS A 29 -16.19 -4.18 -4.39
C HIS A 29 -14.86 -4.34 -5.12
N CYS A 30 -13.93 -5.15 -4.61
CA CYS A 30 -12.60 -5.28 -5.17
C CYS A 30 -12.68 -5.86 -6.61
N THR A 31 -12.01 -5.20 -7.55
CA THR A 31 -11.96 -5.62 -8.97
C THR A 31 -10.68 -6.36 -9.32
N SER A 32 -10.01 -6.96 -8.34
CA SER A 32 -8.81 -7.79 -8.55
C SER A 32 -7.71 -7.14 -9.42
N CYS A 33 -7.56 -5.82 -9.34
CA CYS A 33 -6.62 -5.06 -10.19
C CYS A 33 -5.14 -5.24 -9.83
N GLN A 34 -4.83 -5.91 -8.71
CA GLN A 34 -3.47 -6.21 -8.20
C GLN A 34 -2.55 -5.00 -7.90
N ALA A 35 -2.99 -3.77 -8.14
CA ALA A 35 -2.20 -2.56 -7.90
C ALA A 35 -1.67 -2.43 -6.46
N CYS A 36 -2.45 -2.86 -5.45
CA CYS A 36 -2.01 -2.81 -4.06
C CYS A 36 -0.79 -3.69 -3.78
N VAL A 37 -0.72 -4.87 -4.38
CA VAL A 37 0.40 -5.82 -4.22
C VAL A 37 1.63 -5.35 -5.00
N GLU A 38 1.44 -4.73 -6.16
CA GLU A 38 2.55 -4.15 -6.94
C GLU A 38 3.17 -2.91 -6.26
N LEU A 39 2.33 -2.07 -5.66
CA LEU A 39 2.78 -0.83 -5.01
C LEU A 39 3.33 -1.06 -3.60
N CYS A 40 2.79 -2.03 -2.87
CA CYS A 40 3.10 -2.28 -1.46
C CYS A 40 3.14 -3.79 -1.14
N PRO A 41 4.08 -4.56 -1.74
CA PRO A 41 4.17 -6.01 -1.56
C PRO A 41 4.54 -6.42 -0.13
N GLU A 42 5.07 -5.49 0.67
CA GLU A 42 5.37 -5.70 2.09
C GLU A 42 4.11 -5.73 2.98
N VAL A 43 3.07 -4.97 2.60
CA VAL A 43 1.80 -4.88 3.35
C VAL A 43 0.74 -5.79 2.74
N PHE A 44 0.63 -5.80 1.41
CA PHE A 44 -0.40 -6.55 0.69
C PHE A 44 0.17 -7.82 0.08
N GLY A 45 -0.60 -8.89 0.19
CA GLY A 45 -0.40 -10.16 -0.49
C GLY A 45 -1.52 -10.44 -1.49
N TRP A 46 -1.28 -11.41 -2.35
CA TRP A 46 -2.26 -11.90 -3.31
C TRP A 46 -2.58 -13.36 -3.00
N ASP A 47 -3.87 -13.67 -2.84
CA ASP A 47 -4.35 -15.04 -2.72
C ASP A 47 -4.77 -15.51 -4.12
N GLU A 48 -4.06 -16.51 -4.66
CA GLU A 48 -4.31 -17.03 -6.01
C GLU A 48 -5.60 -17.86 -6.07
N ASP A 49 -6.03 -18.47 -4.96
CA ASP A 49 -7.25 -19.29 -4.90
C ASP A 49 -8.52 -18.41 -4.82
N GLN A 50 -8.45 -17.31 -4.09
CA GLN A 50 -9.59 -16.38 -3.92
C GLN A 50 -9.59 -15.25 -4.95
N GLU A 51 -8.52 -15.09 -5.72
CA GLU A 51 -8.30 -13.97 -6.65
C GLU A 51 -8.51 -12.60 -5.98
N LEU A 52 -8.13 -12.51 -4.70
CA LEU A 52 -8.32 -11.33 -3.85
C LEU A 52 -7.03 -10.98 -3.11
N PRO A 53 -6.80 -9.69 -2.83
CA PRO A 53 -5.68 -9.28 -2.00
C PRO A 53 -5.97 -9.56 -0.52
N TYR A 54 -4.92 -9.85 0.24
CA TYR A 54 -4.98 -9.97 1.70
C TYR A 54 -3.91 -9.09 2.35
N LEU A 55 -4.09 -8.78 3.64
CA LEU A 55 -3.08 -8.05 4.42
C LEU A 55 -2.06 -9.03 5.01
N LYS A 56 -0.78 -8.85 4.66
CA LYS A 56 0.36 -9.52 5.32
C LYS A 56 0.66 -8.90 6.67
N THR A 57 0.56 -7.58 6.74
CA THR A 57 0.68 -6.77 7.97
C THR A 57 -0.36 -5.68 7.92
N SER A 58 -0.93 -5.30 9.06
CA SER A 58 -1.83 -4.16 9.14
C SER A 58 -1.07 -2.83 9.16
N GLN A 59 0.24 -2.83 9.42
CA GLN A 59 1.04 -1.61 9.57
C GLN A 59 2.07 -1.47 8.46
N GLY A 60 2.22 -0.25 7.95
CA GLY A 60 3.22 0.09 6.93
C GLY A 60 3.52 1.58 6.89
N ASN A 61 4.37 1.97 5.94
CA ASN A 61 4.64 3.38 5.67
C ASN A 61 3.37 4.08 5.16
N GLU A 62 2.96 5.16 5.82
CA GLU A 62 1.78 5.93 5.43
C GLU A 62 1.84 6.41 3.98
N GLU A 63 2.99 6.86 3.48
CA GLU A 63 3.09 7.36 2.10
C GLU A 63 2.82 6.25 1.10
N ASP A 64 3.36 5.05 1.33
CA ASP A 64 3.20 3.93 0.42
C ASP A 64 1.77 3.38 0.50
N LEU A 65 1.19 3.31 1.71
CA LEU A 65 -0.21 2.96 1.91
C LEU A 65 -1.17 3.93 1.22
N ARG A 66 -0.93 5.25 1.34
CA ARG A 66 -1.74 6.28 0.66
C ARG A 66 -1.61 6.19 -0.86
N LYS A 67 -0.41 5.89 -1.38
CA LYS A 67 -0.24 5.63 -2.82
C LYS A 67 -1.05 4.42 -3.24
N ALA A 68 -0.94 3.29 -2.53
CA ALA A 68 -1.73 2.10 -2.85
C ALA A 68 -3.24 2.39 -2.86
N ALA A 69 -3.75 3.13 -1.87
CA ALA A 69 -5.15 3.57 -1.82
C ALA A 69 -5.54 4.45 -3.01
N ALA A 70 -4.72 5.43 -3.38
CA ALA A 70 -4.98 6.33 -4.51
C ALA A 70 -5.04 5.63 -5.87
N TYR A 71 -4.36 4.49 -6.02
CA TYR A 71 -4.39 3.68 -7.24
C TYR A 71 -5.53 2.65 -7.23
N CYS A 72 -6.22 2.45 -6.11
CA CYS A 72 -7.36 1.55 -6.05
C CYS A 72 -8.58 2.20 -6.73
N PRO A 73 -9.08 1.67 -7.85
CA PRO A 73 -10.19 2.29 -8.59
C PRO A 73 -11.53 2.25 -7.84
N LYS A 74 -11.58 1.47 -6.77
CA LYS A 74 -12.78 1.21 -5.96
C LYS A 74 -12.65 1.72 -4.52
N ASP A 75 -11.54 2.38 -4.20
CA ASP A 75 -11.28 2.90 -2.84
C ASP A 75 -11.37 1.82 -1.74
N CYS A 76 -11.02 0.57 -2.09
CA CYS A 76 -11.10 -0.60 -1.20
C CYS A 76 -10.04 -0.59 -0.07
N ILE A 77 -9.20 0.43 0.02
CA ILE A 77 -8.04 0.48 0.92
C ILE A 77 -8.21 1.67 1.85
N GLN A 78 -8.40 1.38 3.13
CA GLN A 78 -8.52 2.41 4.17
C GLN A 78 -7.18 2.56 4.88
N VAL A 79 -6.73 3.81 5.05
CA VAL A 79 -5.43 4.15 5.67
C VAL A 79 -5.67 5.05 6.88
N THR A 80 -5.24 4.61 8.06
CA THR A 80 -5.37 5.35 9.31
C THR A 80 -3.99 5.73 9.86
N SER A 81 -3.69 7.03 9.89
CA SER A 81 -2.43 7.54 10.46
C SER A 81 -2.29 7.20 11.95
N LEU A 82 -1.26 6.44 12.32
CA LEU A 82 -1.00 6.09 13.71
C LEU A 82 -0.07 7.13 14.34
N GLN A 83 -0.67 8.14 14.97
CA GLN A 83 0.07 9.13 15.74
C GLN A 83 0.54 8.47 17.04
N ARG A 84 1.84 8.21 17.19
CA ARG A 84 2.42 7.76 18.47
C ARG A 84 2.30 8.88 19.49
N LYS A 85 1.22 8.86 20.28
CA LYS A 85 1.11 9.61 21.53
C LYS A 85 2.06 8.99 22.55
N THR A 86 3.27 9.54 22.65
CA THR A 86 4.22 9.24 23.72
C THR A 86 3.65 9.79 25.04
N PRO A 87 3.50 8.99 26.11
CA PRO A 87 3.14 9.50 27.44
C PRO A 87 4.26 10.32 28.07
#